data_AF-A0AAE6BYZ1-F1
#
_entry.id   AF-A0AAE6BYZ1-F1
#
_cell.length_a   1.000
_cell.length_b   1.000
_cell.length_c   1.000
_cell.angle_alpha   90.00
_cell.angle_beta   90.00
_cell.angle_gamma   90.00
#
_symmetry.space_group_name_H-M   'P 1'
#
loop_
_entity.id
_entity.type
_entity.pdbx_description
1 polymer ?
#
loop_
_entity_poly.entity_id
_entity_poly.type
_entity_poly.pdbx_seq_one_letter_code
_entity_poly.pdbx_strand_id
1 'polypeptide(L)'
;MMQFKQSPVIFDEDSHSYQLDGKRLLGITGLIHSILGLGVYPDASEHVKDFIIPRAGSRGTAVHHAIQTYDQLGIKQTTQIVHTRYGCRERDNISYVDETWDVSSELEAYIRHLNGFKPLANELTVSDNVRYASQIDNVWQYEKTGGIWLVDTKTNNIKLYPLCGYYNANYFNSGEDALKEYLSWQLSIYAELFEAENPGLKVEGLACNWLKADADAFWVIERKPSELVQELLKTTYFFSDNGPVYFHPDLSMFGIGSTLPAEVKEQTPIVAPDVVDYFTRLLKTYKDAEAKLEEAKTALRAAMTEHKVKSFDFGTFSATIGADSVSTSFDTKTFKKDHPELYKKYASSKAKKGSFTIKLKDND
;
A
#
# COMPACT_ATOMS: atom_id res chain seq x y z
N MET A 1 -15.20 27.76 -23.95
CA MET A 1 -14.32 27.02 -23.01
C MET A 1 -14.68 25.56 -23.15
N MET A 2 -13.71 24.65 -23.26
CA MET A 2 -14.00 23.21 -23.26
C MET A 2 -14.59 22.86 -21.88
N GLN A 3 -15.76 22.22 -21.85
CA GLN A 3 -16.44 21.85 -20.61
C GLN A 3 -16.39 20.35 -20.45
N PHE A 4 -15.90 19.89 -19.30
CA PHE A 4 -15.86 18.47 -18.95
C PHE A 4 -17.13 18.07 -18.23
N LYS A 5 -17.51 16.80 -18.36
CA LYS A 5 -18.61 16.20 -17.60
C LYS A 5 -18.25 16.27 -16.13
N GLN A 6 -19.19 16.77 -15.32
CA GLN A 6 -19.09 16.70 -13.87
C GLN A 6 -19.46 15.27 -13.45
N SER A 7 -18.52 14.61 -12.77
CA SER A 7 -18.76 13.27 -12.23
C SER A 7 -19.87 13.34 -11.16
N PRO A 8 -20.79 12.37 -11.11
CA PRO A 8 -21.78 12.29 -10.03
C PRO A 8 -21.15 11.84 -8.70
N VAL A 9 -19.89 11.41 -8.71
CA VAL A 9 -19.16 11.00 -7.51
C VAL A 9 -18.86 12.21 -6.64
N ILE A 10 -19.22 12.09 -5.36
CA ILE A 10 -18.91 13.09 -4.34
C ILE A 10 -17.55 12.70 -3.73
N PHE A 11 -16.56 13.59 -3.87
CA PHE A 11 -15.30 13.51 -3.17
C PHE A 11 -15.37 14.29 -1.85
N ASP A 12 -15.01 13.62 -0.76
CA ASP A 12 -14.86 14.21 0.58
C ASP A 12 -13.36 14.34 0.87
N GLU A 13 -12.87 15.59 0.87
CA GLU A 13 -11.44 15.92 1.00
C GLU A 13 -10.88 15.52 2.38
N ASP A 14 -11.63 15.79 3.45
CA ASP A 14 -11.21 15.52 4.84
C ASP A 14 -10.98 14.03 5.10
N SER A 15 -11.91 13.19 4.64
CA SER A 15 -11.83 11.73 4.78
C SER A 15 -11.13 11.05 3.61
N HIS A 16 -10.77 11.81 2.58
CA HIS A 16 -10.21 11.36 1.31
C HIS A 16 -11.00 10.19 0.72
N SER A 17 -12.33 10.36 0.63
CA SER A 17 -13.26 9.29 0.27
C SER A 17 -14.17 9.66 -0.90
N TYR A 18 -14.62 8.64 -1.64
CA TYR A 18 -15.46 8.79 -2.83
C TYR A 18 -16.80 8.09 -2.59
N GLN A 19 -17.90 8.76 -2.89
CA GLN A 19 -19.26 8.23 -2.71
C GLN A 19 -20.12 8.44 -3.95
N LEU A 20 -20.89 7.42 -4.33
CA LEU A 20 -21.86 7.47 -5.41
C LEU A 20 -23.11 6.70 -4.99
N ASP A 21 -24.27 7.35 -4.96
CA ASP A 21 -25.56 6.75 -4.61
C ASP A 21 -25.53 5.94 -3.30
N GLY A 22 -24.83 6.46 -2.28
CA GLY A 22 -24.67 5.81 -0.97
C GLY A 22 -23.67 4.65 -0.94
N LYS A 23 -23.02 4.34 -2.07
CA LYS A 23 -21.92 3.37 -2.15
C LYS A 23 -20.57 4.06 -2.08
N ARG A 24 -19.67 3.53 -1.25
CA ARG A 24 -18.27 3.96 -1.20
C ARG A 24 -17.48 3.37 -2.38
N LEU A 25 -16.74 4.22 -3.09
CA LEU A 25 -15.75 3.85 -4.11
C LEU A 25 -14.34 3.97 -3.51
N LEU A 26 -13.35 3.36 -4.17
CA LEU A 26 -11.94 3.47 -3.79
C LEU A 26 -11.15 4.36 -4.74
N GLY A 27 -10.18 5.08 -4.19
CA GLY A 27 -9.13 5.74 -4.95
C GLY A 27 -8.23 4.73 -5.67
N ILE A 28 -7.61 5.14 -6.78
CA ILE A 28 -6.74 4.26 -7.59
C ILE A 28 -5.36 4.06 -6.98
N THR A 29 -4.93 4.92 -6.04
CA THR A 29 -3.63 4.79 -5.35
C THR A 29 -3.50 3.46 -4.63
N GLY A 30 -4.54 3.05 -3.89
CA GLY A 30 -4.55 1.77 -3.19
C GLY A 30 -4.54 0.58 -4.14
N LEU A 31 -5.18 0.70 -5.31
CA LEU A 31 -5.15 -0.30 -6.37
C LEU A 31 -3.73 -0.49 -6.91
N ILE A 32 -3.05 0.59 -7.29
CA ILE A 32 -1.66 0.56 -7.79
C ILE A 32 -0.73 -0.05 -6.74
N HIS A 33 -0.81 0.41 -5.48
CA HIS A 33 0.03 -0.10 -4.40
C HIS A 33 -0.20 -1.60 -4.17
N SER A 34 -1.47 -2.03 -4.15
CA SER A 34 -1.83 -3.39 -3.73
C SER A 34 -1.67 -4.43 -4.82
N ILE A 35 -1.83 -4.05 -6.09
CA ILE A 35 -1.80 -4.97 -7.25
C ILE A 35 -0.46 -4.90 -8.00
N LEU A 36 0.19 -3.72 -8.04
CA LEU A 36 1.44 -3.53 -8.77
C LEU A 36 2.65 -3.38 -7.86
N GLY A 37 2.47 -3.20 -6.55
CA GLY A 37 3.58 -3.03 -5.61
C GLY A 37 4.44 -1.79 -5.88
N LEU A 38 3.89 -0.78 -6.55
CA LEU A 38 4.56 0.49 -6.86
C LEU A 38 4.27 1.52 -5.77
N GLY A 39 5.23 2.38 -5.44
CA GLY A 39 5.01 3.51 -4.53
C GLY A 39 4.80 3.13 -3.05
N VAL A 40 5.07 1.87 -2.69
CA VAL A 40 4.93 1.37 -1.31
C VAL A 40 6.21 1.56 -0.50
N TYR A 41 6.05 1.90 0.78
CA TYR A 41 7.14 2.12 1.72
C TYR A 41 7.13 1.03 2.82
N PRO A 42 7.48 -0.23 2.49
CA PRO A 42 7.35 -1.35 3.43
C PRO A 42 8.21 -1.12 4.68
N ASP A 43 9.46 -0.70 4.48
CA ASP A 43 10.48 -0.57 5.52
C ASP A 43 10.46 0.79 6.24
N ALA A 44 9.50 1.66 5.92
CA ALA A 44 9.38 2.94 6.61
C ALA A 44 9.06 2.73 8.09
N SER A 45 9.81 3.40 8.96
CA SER A 45 9.58 3.39 10.40
C SER A 45 8.22 4.00 10.76
N GLU A 46 7.72 3.71 11.97
CA GLU A 46 6.47 4.29 12.46
C GLU A 46 6.50 5.83 12.42
N HIS A 47 7.63 6.45 12.80
CA HIS A 47 7.80 7.90 12.69
C HIS A 47 7.68 8.41 11.24
N VAL A 48 8.24 7.68 10.27
CA VAL A 48 8.10 8.06 8.85
C VAL A 48 6.64 7.97 8.41
N LYS A 49 5.94 6.89 8.79
CA LYS A 49 4.54 6.65 8.45
C LYS A 49 3.58 7.63 9.14
N ASP A 50 3.84 7.97 10.40
CA ASP A 50 2.96 8.81 11.23
C ASP A 50 3.22 10.31 11.11
N PHE A 51 4.43 10.70 10.70
CA PHE A 51 4.82 12.11 10.67
C PHE A 51 5.37 12.57 9.33
N ILE A 52 6.43 11.92 8.82
CA ILE A 52 7.12 12.41 7.62
C ILE A 52 6.24 12.33 6.37
N ILE A 53 5.56 11.20 6.14
CA ILE A 53 4.65 11.03 5.00
C ILE A 53 3.44 11.98 5.10
N PRO A 54 2.72 12.05 6.24
CA PRO A 54 1.62 13.01 6.38
C PRO A 54 2.04 14.47 6.20
N ARG A 55 3.20 14.87 6.74
CA ARG A 55 3.74 16.23 6.56
C ARG A 55 4.08 16.54 5.10
N ALA A 56 4.66 15.57 4.38
CA ALA A 56 4.91 15.71 2.95
C ALA A 56 3.60 15.82 2.15
N GLY A 57 2.57 15.03 2.50
CA GLY A 57 1.23 15.12 1.92
C GLY A 57 0.55 16.47 2.19
N SER A 58 0.72 17.02 3.40
CA SER A 58 0.25 18.35 3.79
C SER A 58 0.86 19.45 2.90
N ARG A 59 2.18 19.42 2.70
CA ARG A 59 2.84 20.36 1.76
C ARG A 59 2.36 20.17 0.34
N GLY A 60 2.16 18.93 -0.13
CA GLY A 60 1.56 18.65 -1.43
C GLY A 60 0.20 19.33 -1.58
N THR A 61 -0.69 19.12 -0.61
CA THR A 61 -2.04 19.73 -0.55
C THR A 61 -1.98 21.25 -0.65
N ALA A 62 -1.08 21.90 0.10
CA ALA A 62 -0.84 23.34 0.02
C ALA A 62 -0.46 23.78 -1.41
N VAL A 63 0.40 23.03 -2.11
CA VAL A 63 0.79 23.33 -3.49
C VAL A 63 -0.42 23.21 -4.44
N HIS A 64 -1.24 22.17 -4.31
CA HIS A 64 -2.47 22.01 -5.10
C HIS A 64 -3.45 23.17 -4.90
N HIS A 65 -3.71 23.57 -3.64
CA HIS A 65 -4.58 24.70 -3.32
C HIS A 65 -4.07 26.02 -3.91
N ALA A 66 -2.76 26.27 -3.84
CA ALA A 66 -2.15 27.47 -4.42
C ALA A 66 -2.26 27.49 -5.95
N ILE A 67 -2.04 26.35 -6.61
CA ILE A 67 -2.22 26.19 -8.07
C ILE A 67 -3.67 26.44 -8.47
N GLN A 68 -4.62 25.79 -7.78
CA GLN A 68 -6.04 25.94 -8.07
C GLN A 68 -6.50 27.40 -7.89
N THR A 69 -6.05 28.07 -6.82
CA THR A 69 -6.33 29.49 -6.58
C THR A 69 -5.80 30.36 -7.71
N TYR A 70 -4.57 30.09 -8.17
CA TYR A 70 -3.96 30.83 -9.25
C TYR A 70 -4.69 30.63 -10.58
N ASP A 71 -5.01 29.38 -10.95
CA ASP A 71 -5.69 29.07 -12.21
C ASP A 71 -7.11 29.65 -12.27
N GLN A 72 -7.83 29.64 -11.14
CA GLN A 72 -9.22 30.12 -11.08
C GLN A 72 -9.33 31.64 -10.96
N LEU A 73 -8.46 32.26 -10.15
CA LEU A 73 -8.60 33.67 -9.77
C LEU A 73 -7.47 34.57 -10.30
N GLY A 74 -6.38 34.00 -10.81
CA GLY A 74 -5.17 34.73 -11.18
C GLY A 74 -4.36 35.25 -9.99
N ILE A 75 -4.66 34.79 -8.77
CA ILE A 75 -4.05 35.28 -7.53
C ILE A 75 -2.95 34.32 -7.08
N LYS A 76 -1.74 34.85 -6.86
CA LYS A 76 -0.63 34.10 -6.27
C LYS A 76 -0.75 34.05 -4.75
N GLN A 77 -1.57 33.13 -4.24
CA GLN A 77 -1.64 32.86 -2.81
C GLN A 77 -0.55 31.86 -2.41
N THR A 78 0.60 32.39 -2.00
CA THR A 78 1.80 31.58 -1.73
C THR A 78 1.89 31.02 -0.33
N THR A 79 1.09 31.52 0.62
CA THR A 79 0.97 30.94 1.96
C THR A 79 -0.35 30.20 2.09
N GLN A 80 -0.27 28.93 2.46
CA GLN A 80 -1.42 28.03 2.62
C GLN A 80 -1.40 27.41 4.01
N ILE A 81 -2.58 27.21 4.58
CA ILE A 81 -2.77 26.55 5.88
C ILE A 81 -3.51 25.25 5.62
N VAL A 82 -2.94 24.12 6.01
CA VAL A 82 -3.52 22.79 5.79
C VAL A 82 -3.73 22.09 7.12
N HIS A 83 -4.98 21.70 7.39
CA HIS A 83 -5.34 20.92 8.57
C HIS A 83 -4.81 19.49 8.44
N THR A 84 -3.68 19.23 9.07
CA THR A 84 -2.87 18.02 8.83
C THR A 84 -3.13 16.98 9.89
N ARG A 85 -3.54 15.77 9.48
CA ARG A 85 -3.62 14.61 10.37
C ARG A 85 -2.27 13.91 10.49
N TYR A 86 -1.76 13.78 11.71
CA TYR A 86 -0.64 12.94 12.06
C TYR A 86 -1.10 11.64 12.73
N GLY A 87 -0.26 10.61 12.70
CA GLY A 87 -0.56 9.32 13.30
C GLY A 87 -1.60 8.49 12.55
N CYS A 88 -1.96 7.35 13.14
CA CYS A 88 -2.92 6.40 12.57
C CYS A 88 -3.85 5.83 13.65
N ARG A 89 -4.97 5.24 13.21
CA ARG A 89 -5.96 4.65 14.11
C ARG A 89 -5.42 3.40 14.79
N GLU A 90 -4.63 2.61 14.08
CA GLU A 90 -4.10 1.32 14.53
C GLU A 90 -3.14 1.48 15.74
N ARG A 91 -2.49 2.64 15.86
CA ARG A 91 -1.58 2.98 16.97
C ARG A 91 -2.21 3.92 18.01
N ASP A 92 -3.49 4.28 17.84
CA ASP A 92 -4.22 5.20 18.73
C ASP A 92 -3.47 6.50 19.03
N ASN A 93 -2.82 7.08 18.01
CA ASN A 93 -1.94 8.24 18.15
C ASN A 93 -2.28 9.40 17.20
N ILE A 94 -3.55 9.51 16.81
CA ILE A 94 -4.00 10.56 15.89
C ILE A 94 -3.95 11.93 16.57
N SER A 95 -3.35 12.89 15.88
CA SER A 95 -3.40 14.30 16.22
C SER A 95 -3.62 15.15 14.97
N TYR A 96 -4.12 16.37 15.15
CA TYR A 96 -4.34 17.33 14.08
C TYR A 96 -3.59 18.62 14.36
N VAL A 97 -2.95 19.16 13.32
CA VAL A 97 -2.16 20.40 13.40
C VAL A 97 -2.41 21.23 12.14
N ASP A 98 -2.65 22.52 12.31
CA ASP A 98 -2.69 23.46 11.19
C ASP A 98 -1.26 23.81 10.77
N GLU A 99 -0.80 23.23 9.67
CA GLU A 99 0.53 23.47 9.11
C GLU A 99 0.47 24.65 8.15
N THR A 100 1.34 25.64 8.37
CA THR A 100 1.50 26.79 7.47
C THR A 100 2.66 26.55 6.52
N TRP A 101 2.37 26.56 5.22
CA TRP A 101 3.35 26.33 4.15
C TRP A 101 3.52 27.57 3.29
N ASP A 102 4.78 27.95 3.05
CA ASP A 102 5.15 28.82 1.94
C ASP A 102 5.48 27.96 0.72
N VAL A 103 4.68 28.10 -0.33
CA VAL A 103 4.77 27.36 -1.60
C VAL A 103 5.13 28.27 -2.76
N SER A 104 5.74 29.43 -2.48
CA SER A 104 6.13 30.41 -3.51
C SER A 104 6.98 29.77 -4.60
N SER A 105 7.97 28.94 -4.24
CA SER A 105 8.90 28.35 -5.21
C SER A 105 8.21 27.37 -6.16
N GLU A 106 7.30 26.55 -5.63
CA GLU A 106 6.52 25.57 -6.37
C GLU A 106 5.52 26.25 -7.29
N LEU A 107 4.85 27.31 -6.82
CA LEU A 107 3.91 28.06 -7.64
C LEU A 107 4.61 28.78 -8.79
N GLU A 108 5.78 29.39 -8.58
CA GLU A 108 6.55 29.98 -9.68
C GLU A 108 7.04 28.92 -10.67
N ALA A 109 7.42 27.74 -10.21
CA ALA A 109 7.79 26.62 -11.08
C ALA A 109 6.60 26.13 -11.91
N TYR A 110 5.42 25.98 -11.30
CA TYR A 110 4.17 25.66 -11.98
C TYR A 110 3.88 26.65 -13.11
N ILE A 111 3.95 27.95 -12.83
CA ILE A 111 3.68 29.01 -13.82
C ILE A 111 4.67 28.96 -14.98
N ARG A 112 5.96 28.68 -14.70
CA ARG A 112 6.95 28.51 -15.77
C ARG A 112 6.66 27.29 -16.64
N HIS A 113 6.24 26.19 -16.04
CA HIS A 113 5.92 24.94 -16.76
C HIS A 113 4.64 25.02 -17.59
N LEU A 114 3.73 25.95 -17.29
CA LEU A 114 2.56 26.23 -18.13
C LEU A 114 2.92 26.79 -19.52
N ASN A 115 4.18 27.12 -19.81
CA ASN A 115 4.57 27.66 -21.11
C ASN A 115 4.15 26.75 -22.28
N GLY A 116 3.26 27.25 -23.16
CA GLY A 116 2.67 26.49 -24.28
C GLY A 116 1.45 25.65 -23.92
N PHE A 117 0.98 25.75 -22.68
CA PHE A 117 -0.23 25.10 -22.16
C PHE A 117 -1.20 26.13 -21.58
N LYS A 118 -2.47 25.74 -21.55
CA LYS A 118 -3.52 26.48 -20.88
C LYS A 118 -4.22 25.57 -19.86
N PRO A 119 -4.35 25.97 -18.58
CA PRO A 119 -5.11 25.18 -17.62
C PRO A 119 -6.61 25.21 -17.97
N LEU A 120 -7.25 24.05 -17.92
CA LEU A 120 -8.68 23.88 -18.19
C LEU A 120 -9.47 23.46 -16.94
N ALA A 121 -8.89 22.64 -16.08
CA ALA A 121 -9.49 22.23 -14.81
C ALA A 121 -8.42 21.81 -13.80
N ASN A 122 -8.76 21.91 -12.51
CA ASN A 122 -7.98 21.36 -11.40
C ASN A 122 -8.87 20.43 -10.57
N GLU A 123 -8.28 19.42 -9.93
CA GLU A 123 -8.97 18.50 -9.03
C GLU A 123 -10.24 17.89 -9.68
N LEU A 124 -10.13 17.49 -10.95
CA LEU A 124 -11.26 16.99 -11.73
C LEU A 124 -11.55 15.53 -11.34
N THR A 125 -12.71 15.30 -10.75
CA THR A 125 -13.18 13.95 -10.41
C THR A 125 -13.48 13.15 -11.67
N VAL A 126 -12.89 11.96 -11.76
CA VAL A 126 -13.19 10.94 -12.78
C VAL A 126 -13.49 9.60 -12.14
N SER A 127 -14.39 8.81 -12.74
CA SER A 127 -14.82 7.54 -12.19
C SER A 127 -15.27 6.53 -13.24
N ASP A 128 -15.14 5.24 -12.91
CA ASP A 128 -15.83 4.18 -13.64
C ASP A 128 -17.33 4.09 -13.27
N ASN A 129 -17.77 4.90 -12.31
CA ASN A 129 -19.10 4.93 -11.71
C ASN A 129 -19.54 3.58 -11.10
N VAL A 130 -18.58 2.71 -10.76
CA VAL A 130 -18.85 1.36 -10.21
C VAL A 130 -17.96 1.04 -9.02
N ARG A 131 -16.64 1.15 -9.14
CA ARG A 131 -15.64 0.71 -8.15
C ARG A 131 -14.65 1.81 -7.80
N TYR A 132 -14.21 2.58 -8.78
CA TYR A 132 -13.05 3.45 -8.68
C TYR A 132 -13.40 4.89 -9.06
N ALA A 133 -12.84 5.82 -8.30
CA ALA A 133 -12.88 7.24 -8.60
C ALA A 133 -11.53 7.87 -8.21
N SER A 134 -11.16 8.97 -8.84
CA SER A 134 -9.95 9.70 -8.48
C SER A 134 -10.05 11.17 -8.88
N GLN A 135 -9.20 12.00 -8.27
CA GLN A 135 -8.99 13.39 -8.63
C GLN A 135 -7.82 13.49 -9.61
N ILE A 136 -8.06 14.05 -10.80
CA ILE A 136 -7.01 14.48 -11.71
C ILE A 136 -6.54 15.86 -11.27
N ASP A 137 -5.28 15.98 -10.85
CA ASP A 137 -4.73 17.22 -10.32
C ASP A 137 -4.93 18.38 -11.30
N ASN A 138 -4.47 18.22 -12.54
CA ASN A 138 -4.60 19.26 -13.57
C ASN A 138 -4.96 18.68 -14.95
N VAL A 139 -5.90 19.33 -15.62
CA VAL A 139 -6.21 19.12 -17.03
C VAL A 139 -5.77 20.35 -17.80
N TRP A 140 -4.80 20.18 -18.68
CA TRP A 140 -4.26 21.26 -19.52
C TRP A 140 -4.64 21.06 -20.98
N GLN A 141 -4.66 22.15 -21.73
CA GLN A 141 -4.71 22.14 -23.19
C GLN A 141 -3.35 22.50 -23.75
N TYR A 142 -2.79 21.67 -24.62
CA TYR A 142 -1.61 22.06 -25.37
C TYR A 142 -2.00 23.06 -26.46
N GLU A 143 -1.46 24.28 -26.42
CA GLU A 143 -1.94 25.38 -27.26
C GLU A 143 -1.73 25.12 -28.75
N LYS A 144 -0.68 24.38 -29.11
CA LYS A 144 -0.30 24.12 -30.50
C LYS A 144 -1.27 23.17 -31.21
N THR A 145 -1.74 22.13 -30.53
CA THR A 145 -2.61 21.09 -31.11
C THR A 145 -4.07 21.25 -30.68
N GLY A 146 -4.31 21.97 -29.58
CA GLY A 146 -5.59 21.99 -28.89
C GLY A 146 -5.89 20.70 -28.11
N GLY A 147 -4.94 19.76 -28.04
CA GLY A 147 -5.09 18.46 -27.38
C GLY A 147 -5.10 18.55 -25.85
N ILE A 148 -5.75 17.58 -25.22
CA ILE A 148 -5.91 17.51 -23.77
C ILE A 148 -4.71 16.78 -23.17
N TRP A 149 -4.12 17.35 -22.14
CA TRP A 149 -3.05 16.76 -21.37
C TRP A 149 -3.48 16.58 -19.91
N LEU A 150 -3.27 15.39 -19.37
CA LEU A 150 -3.48 15.14 -17.95
C LEU A 150 -2.14 15.26 -17.24
N VAL A 151 -2.07 16.15 -16.26
CA VAL A 151 -0.84 16.51 -15.58
C VAL A 151 -1.02 16.28 -14.09
N ASP A 152 -0.14 15.45 -13.52
CA ASP A 152 -0.09 15.19 -12.08
C ASP A 152 1.05 16.02 -11.48
N THR A 153 0.76 16.69 -10.36
CA THR A 153 1.70 17.58 -9.70
C THR A 153 2.36 16.87 -8.53
N LYS A 154 3.70 16.79 -8.52
CA LYS A 154 4.46 16.08 -7.49
C LYS A 154 5.51 16.98 -6.84
N THR A 155 5.62 16.90 -5.51
CA THR A 155 6.64 17.62 -4.72
C THR A 155 7.58 16.68 -3.95
N ASN A 156 7.45 15.37 -4.18
CA ASN A 156 8.15 14.34 -3.43
C ASN A 156 9.67 14.41 -3.64
N ASN A 157 10.41 13.94 -2.64
CA ASN A 157 11.86 13.76 -2.76
C ASN A 157 12.16 12.42 -3.45
N ILE A 158 12.57 12.46 -4.72
CA ILE A 158 12.93 11.27 -5.50
C ILE A 158 14.08 10.45 -4.87
N LYS A 159 14.97 11.05 -4.07
CA LYS A 159 16.03 10.30 -3.37
C LYS A 159 15.49 9.35 -2.29
N LEU A 160 14.27 9.60 -1.83
CA LEU A 160 13.57 8.81 -0.83
C LEU A 160 12.39 8.05 -1.43
N TYR A 161 12.19 8.11 -2.75
CA TYR A 161 11.10 7.39 -3.40
C TYR A 161 11.45 5.90 -3.47
N PRO A 162 10.50 4.99 -3.18
CA PRO A 162 10.79 3.57 -3.07
C PRO A 162 11.19 3.02 -4.45
N LEU A 163 12.22 2.18 -4.44
CA LEU A 163 12.74 1.52 -5.65
C LEU A 163 12.03 0.18 -5.93
N CYS A 164 11.03 -0.16 -5.14
CA CYS A 164 10.25 -1.36 -5.32
C CYS A 164 9.20 -1.19 -6.42
N GLY A 165 8.91 -2.28 -7.10
CA GLY A 165 7.87 -2.37 -8.11
C GLY A 165 7.65 -3.82 -8.50
N TYR A 166 6.41 -4.14 -8.85
CA TYR A 166 6.04 -5.49 -9.28
C TYR A 166 6.44 -6.57 -8.26
N TYR A 167 6.35 -6.23 -6.97
CA TYR A 167 6.77 -7.04 -5.82
C TYR A 167 8.25 -7.42 -5.78
N ASN A 168 9.10 -6.72 -6.54
CA ASN A 168 10.55 -6.76 -6.40
C ASN A 168 11.02 -5.53 -5.62
N ALA A 169 11.83 -5.74 -4.57
CA ALA A 169 12.28 -4.69 -3.66
C ALA A 169 13.19 -3.63 -4.34
N ASN A 170 13.98 -4.03 -5.34
CA ASN A 170 14.91 -3.16 -6.07
C ASN A 170 14.67 -3.29 -7.57
N TYR A 171 13.44 -3.03 -8.00
CA TYR A 171 13.06 -3.11 -9.40
C TYR A 171 13.63 -1.94 -10.22
N PHE A 172 13.70 -0.75 -9.63
CA PHE A 172 14.17 0.46 -10.29
C PHE A 172 15.57 0.87 -9.84
N ASN A 173 16.32 1.49 -10.75
CA ASN A 173 17.67 2.00 -10.47
C ASN A 173 17.67 3.36 -9.77
N SER A 174 16.58 4.13 -9.91
CA SER A 174 16.44 5.45 -9.33
C SER A 174 14.99 5.73 -8.91
N GLY A 175 14.82 6.66 -7.97
CA GLY A 175 13.48 7.08 -7.56
C GLY A 175 12.75 7.89 -8.62
N GLU A 176 13.47 8.49 -9.58
CA GLU A 176 12.86 9.13 -10.75
C GLU A 176 12.21 8.07 -11.65
N ASP A 177 12.92 6.97 -11.96
CA ASP A 177 12.37 5.87 -12.77
C ASP A 177 11.15 5.24 -12.09
N ALA A 178 11.26 4.98 -10.79
CA ALA A 178 10.17 4.42 -9.99
C ALA A 178 8.94 5.34 -9.94
N LEU A 179 9.14 6.66 -9.79
CA LEU A 179 8.05 7.62 -9.79
C LEU A 179 7.42 7.76 -11.18
N LYS A 180 8.22 7.81 -12.26
CA LYS A 180 7.69 7.85 -13.62
C LYS A 180 6.86 6.62 -13.95
N GLU A 181 7.26 5.44 -13.48
CA GLU A 181 6.49 4.22 -13.70
C GLU A 181 5.16 4.24 -12.92
N TYR A 182 5.18 4.70 -11.66
CA TYR A 182 3.96 4.91 -10.89
C TYR A 182 3.01 5.89 -11.58
N LEU A 183 3.54 7.04 -12.03
CA LEU A 183 2.78 8.08 -12.73
C LEU A 183 2.25 7.60 -14.07
N SER A 184 3.00 6.76 -14.80
CA SER A 184 2.53 6.14 -16.03
C SER A 184 1.25 5.35 -15.79
N TRP A 185 1.19 4.56 -14.72
CA TRP A 185 -0.04 3.86 -14.34
C TRP A 185 -1.15 4.81 -13.89
N GLN A 186 -0.86 5.72 -12.96
CA GLN A 186 -1.82 6.67 -12.41
C GLN A 186 -2.50 7.50 -13.52
N LEU A 187 -1.70 8.17 -14.35
CA LEU A 187 -2.18 9.05 -15.41
C LEU A 187 -2.85 8.28 -16.55
N SER A 188 -2.46 7.03 -16.81
CA SER A 188 -3.16 6.19 -17.80
C SER A 188 -4.53 5.74 -17.30
N ILE A 189 -4.66 5.42 -16.01
CA ILE A 189 -5.98 5.17 -15.39
C ILE A 189 -6.83 6.44 -15.47
N TYR A 190 -6.27 7.60 -15.14
CA TYR A 190 -6.99 8.88 -15.27
C TYR A 190 -7.46 9.12 -16.70
N ALA A 191 -6.63 8.83 -17.71
CA ALA A 191 -7.01 8.97 -19.11
C ALA A 191 -8.16 8.05 -19.51
N GLU A 192 -8.14 6.77 -19.11
CA GLU A 192 -9.25 5.83 -19.40
C GLU A 192 -10.56 6.29 -18.75
N LEU A 193 -10.53 6.70 -17.48
CA LEU A 193 -11.72 7.19 -16.78
C LEU A 193 -12.23 8.51 -17.38
N PHE A 194 -11.33 9.45 -17.66
CA PHE A 194 -11.65 10.73 -18.28
C PHE A 194 -12.31 10.55 -19.64
N GLU A 195 -11.73 9.73 -20.52
CA GLU A 195 -12.26 9.49 -21.87
C GLU A 195 -13.60 8.74 -21.85
N ALA A 196 -13.79 7.83 -20.88
CA ALA A 196 -15.06 7.13 -20.70
C ALA A 196 -16.18 8.09 -20.24
N GLU A 197 -15.87 9.05 -19.37
CA GLU A 197 -16.83 10.04 -18.90
C GLU A 197 -17.03 11.22 -19.87
N ASN A 198 -16.08 11.46 -20.77
CA ASN A 198 -16.15 12.52 -21.78
C ASN A 198 -16.10 11.96 -23.21
N PRO A 199 -17.16 11.26 -23.68
CA PRO A 199 -17.19 10.68 -25.02
C PRO A 199 -16.86 11.71 -26.11
N GLY A 200 -15.89 11.37 -26.96
CA GLY A 200 -15.43 12.22 -28.07
C GLY A 200 -14.22 13.10 -27.73
N LEU A 201 -13.84 13.23 -26.45
CA LEU A 201 -12.58 13.83 -26.05
C LEU A 201 -11.52 12.74 -25.87
N LYS A 202 -10.30 13.01 -26.32
CA LYS A 202 -9.15 12.11 -26.20
C LYS A 202 -7.99 12.82 -25.52
N VAL A 203 -7.32 12.09 -24.64
CA VAL A 203 -6.11 12.56 -23.98
C VAL A 203 -4.94 12.38 -24.93
N GLU A 204 -4.32 13.49 -25.30
CA GLU A 204 -3.17 13.55 -26.22
C GLU A 204 -1.87 13.20 -25.51
N GLY A 205 -1.68 13.70 -24.28
CA GLY A 205 -0.44 13.53 -23.55
C GLY A 205 -0.64 13.42 -22.04
N LEU A 206 0.34 12.83 -21.37
CA LEU A 206 0.41 12.70 -19.92
C LEU A 206 1.71 13.36 -19.46
N ALA A 207 1.68 14.04 -18.32
CA ALA A 207 2.88 14.64 -17.77
C ALA A 207 2.92 14.65 -16.25
N CYS A 208 4.14 14.70 -15.72
CA CYS A 208 4.42 15.05 -14.34
C CYS A 208 4.90 16.49 -14.30
N ASN A 209 4.24 17.31 -13.51
CA ASN A 209 4.77 18.58 -13.08
C ASN A 209 5.51 18.41 -11.75
N TRP A 210 6.81 18.09 -11.81
CA TRP A 210 7.61 17.84 -10.62
C TRP A 210 8.14 19.17 -10.06
N LEU A 211 7.51 19.65 -9.00
CA LEU A 211 7.73 20.96 -8.38
C LEU A 211 8.62 20.83 -7.14
N LYS A 212 9.87 20.40 -7.34
CA LYS A 212 10.86 20.40 -6.27
C LYS A 212 11.61 21.73 -6.26
N ALA A 213 11.61 22.42 -5.12
CA ALA A 213 12.40 23.64 -4.94
C ALA A 213 13.85 23.44 -5.42
N ASP A 214 14.27 24.32 -6.35
CA ASP A 214 15.57 24.41 -7.03
C ASP A 214 15.93 23.28 -8.02
N ALA A 215 15.01 22.34 -8.29
CA ALA A 215 15.25 21.23 -9.20
C ALA A 215 13.98 20.85 -10.00
N ASP A 216 13.04 21.78 -10.15
CA ASP A 216 11.78 21.52 -10.83
C ASP A 216 11.99 21.00 -12.26
N ALA A 217 11.11 20.11 -12.68
CA ALA A 217 11.15 19.50 -14.00
C ALA A 217 9.74 19.17 -14.49
N PHE A 218 9.56 19.30 -15.80
CA PHE A 218 8.37 18.83 -16.50
C PHE A 218 8.71 17.53 -17.23
N TRP A 219 8.14 16.41 -16.80
CA TRP A 219 8.38 15.11 -17.43
C TRP A 219 7.18 14.71 -18.27
N VAL A 220 7.40 14.42 -19.55
CA VAL A 220 6.41 13.69 -20.34
C VAL A 220 6.37 12.26 -19.86
N ILE A 221 5.16 11.76 -19.58
CA ILE A 221 4.92 10.42 -19.05
C ILE A 221 4.32 9.55 -20.14
N GLU A 222 4.86 8.34 -20.27
CA GLU A 222 4.35 7.37 -21.24
C GLU A 222 2.99 6.82 -20.79
N ARG A 223 2.04 6.73 -21.72
CA ARG A 223 0.73 6.12 -21.47
C ARG A 223 0.83 4.59 -21.57
N LYS A 224 0.32 3.89 -20.56
CA LYS A 224 0.15 2.43 -20.59
C LYS A 224 -0.91 2.04 -21.63
N PRO A 225 -0.77 0.87 -22.29
CA PRO A 225 -1.80 0.37 -23.21
C PRO A 225 -3.18 0.31 -22.55
N SER A 226 -4.21 0.76 -23.27
CA SER A 226 -5.58 0.81 -22.76
C SER A 226 -6.08 -0.55 -22.29
N GLU A 227 -5.74 -1.63 -23.00
CA GLU A 227 -6.13 -2.99 -22.63
C GLU A 227 -5.58 -3.40 -21.26
N LEU A 228 -4.34 -2.98 -20.96
CA LEU A 228 -3.67 -3.28 -19.71
C LEU A 228 -4.26 -2.49 -18.54
N VAL A 229 -4.58 -1.21 -18.77
CA VAL A 229 -5.25 -0.35 -17.78
C VAL A 229 -6.65 -0.86 -17.47
N GLN A 230 -7.41 -1.22 -18.52
CA GLN A 230 -8.74 -1.80 -18.37
C GLN A 230 -8.70 -3.14 -17.65
N GLU A 231 -7.68 -3.97 -17.87
CA GLU A 231 -7.46 -5.19 -17.10
C GLU A 231 -7.26 -4.87 -15.62
N LEU A 232 -6.37 -3.94 -15.27
CA LEU A 232 -6.15 -3.51 -13.89
C LEU A 232 -7.44 -3.01 -13.22
N LEU A 233 -8.28 -2.26 -13.94
CA LEU A 233 -9.57 -1.75 -13.43
C LEU A 233 -10.63 -2.85 -13.22
N LYS A 234 -10.44 -4.07 -13.75
CA LYS A 234 -11.28 -5.23 -13.40
C LYS A 234 -11.01 -5.76 -11.99
N THR A 235 -9.94 -5.31 -11.33
CA THR A 235 -9.66 -5.64 -9.94
C THR A 235 -10.91 -5.43 -9.08
N THR A 236 -11.26 -6.44 -8.31
CA THR A 236 -12.35 -6.36 -7.33
C THR A 236 -11.80 -6.05 -5.96
N TYR A 237 -12.64 -5.52 -5.07
CA TYR A 237 -12.25 -5.31 -3.68
C TYR A 237 -13.43 -5.56 -2.74
N PHE A 238 -13.10 -5.80 -1.48
CA PHE A 238 -14.04 -5.78 -0.37
C PHE A 238 -13.42 -5.05 0.82
N PHE A 239 -14.26 -4.52 1.70
CA PHE A 239 -13.79 -3.89 2.93
C PHE A 239 -13.68 -4.93 4.04
N SER A 240 -12.49 -5.03 4.63
CA SER A 240 -12.23 -5.78 5.86
C SER A 240 -12.12 -4.82 7.04
N ASP A 241 -12.03 -5.36 8.26
CA ASP A 241 -11.77 -4.57 9.47
C ASP A 241 -10.46 -3.75 9.38
N ASN A 242 -9.50 -4.21 8.56
CA ASN A 242 -8.21 -3.57 8.34
C ASN A 242 -8.15 -2.72 7.06
N GLY A 243 -9.31 -2.37 6.48
CA GLY A 243 -9.39 -1.60 5.24
C GLY A 243 -9.65 -2.44 3.98
N PRO A 244 -9.52 -1.83 2.79
CA PRO A 244 -9.83 -2.50 1.54
C PRO A 244 -8.82 -3.58 1.18
N VAL A 245 -9.33 -4.74 0.76
CA VAL A 245 -8.53 -5.85 0.23
C VAL A 245 -8.85 -5.99 -1.25
N TYR A 246 -7.80 -5.99 -2.08
CA TYR A 246 -7.89 -6.08 -3.54
C TYR A 246 -7.69 -7.52 -4.00
N PHE A 247 -8.44 -7.92 -5.02
CA PHE A 247 -8.34 -9.22 -5.65
C PHE A 247 -8.36 -9.06 -7.18
N HIS A 248 -7.24 -9.41 -7.80
CA HIS A 248 -7.11 -9.53 -9.24
C HIS A 248 -6.87 -11.01 -9.62
N PRO A 249 -7.61 -11.57 -10.59
CA PRO A 249 -7.56 -12.99 -10.90
C PRO A 249 -6.26 -13.44 -11.58
N ASP A 250 -5.58 -12.53 -12.29
CA ASP A 250 -4.34 -12.85 -13.02
C ASP A 250 -3.34 -11.69 -12.96
N LEU A 251 -2.29 -11.84 -12.15
CA LEU A 251 -1.24 -10.84 -12.02
C LEU A 251 -0.18 -10.93 -13.14
N SER A 252 -0.14 -12.05 -13.87
CA SER A 252 0.88 -12.28 -14.90
C SER A 252 0.77 -11.30 -16.07
N MET A 253 -0.45 -10.77 -16.30
CA MET A 253 -0.74 -9.69 -17.24
C MET A 253 0.09 -8.43 -16.97
N PHE A 254 0.49 -8.20 -15.72
CA PHE A 254 1.30 -7.07 -15.28
C PHE A 254 2.79 -7.44 -15.14
N GLY A 255 3.20 -8.60 -15.66
CA GLY A 255 4.55 -9.13 -15.46
C GLY A 255 4.79 -9.64 -14.03
N ILE A 256 3.73 -9.84 -13.25
CA ILE A 256 3.79 -10.30 -11.85
C ILE A 256 3.36 -11.76 -11.79
N GLY A 257 4.34 -12.65 -11.68
CA GLY A 257 4.10 -14.09 -11.75
C GLY A 257 5.29 -14.77 -12.41
N SER A 258 5.50 -16.05 -12.13
CA SER A 258 6.73 -16.77 -12.46
C SER A 258 7.00 -16.86 -13.97
N THR A 259 7.81 -15.94 -14.49
CA THR A 259 8.73 -16.20 -15.62
C THR A 259 10.09 -16.59 -15.06
N LEU A 260 10.34 -17.90 -14.90
CA LEU A 260 11.66 -18.43 -15.21
C LEU A 260 11.79 -18.35 -16.74
N PRO A 261 12.62 -17.45 -17.29
CA PRO A 261 13.71 -17.96 -18.12
C PRO A 261 15.04 -17.19 -17.99
N ALA A 262 16.12 -17.96 -18.15
CA ALA A 262 17.48 -17.61 -18.57
C ALA A 262 18.34 -16.71 -17.66
N GLU A 263 19.29 -17.38 -17.00
CA GLU A 263 20.66 -16.94 -16.69
C GLU A 263 20.88 -15.47 -16.33
N VAL A 264 20.44 -15.06 -15.15
CA VAL A 264 21.17 -14.07 -14.36
C VAL A 264 21.57 -14.72 -13.05
N LYS A 265 22.85 -15.05 -12.93
CA LYS A 265 23.46 -15.41 -11.64
C LYS A 265 23.46 -14.16 -10.77
N GLU A 266 22.55 -14.06 -9.80
CA GLU A 266 22.84 -13.62 -8.44
C GLU A 266 21.60 -13.77 -7.54
N GLN A 267 21.87 -13.86 -6.24
CA GLN A 267 21.08 -14.52 -5.21
C GLN A 267 19.70 -13.87 -5.01
N THR A 268 18.66 -14.53 -5.52
CA THR A 268 17.27 -14.24 -5.21
C THR A 268 16.87 -14.94 -3.90
N PRO A 269 16.18 -14.27 -2.97
CA PRO A 269 15.47 -14.98 -1.93
C PRO A 269 14.39 -15.83 -2.60
N ILE A 270 14.43 -17.14 -2.35
CA ILE A 270 13.53 -18.16 -2.92
C ILE A 270 12.06 -17.94 -2.53
N VAL A 271 11.80 -17.05 -1.57
CA VAL A 271 10.49 -16.77 -0.98
C VAL A 271 10.25 -15.27 -1.03
N ALA A 272 9.14 -14.87 -1.64
CA ALA A 272 8.77 -13.47 -1.77
C ALA A 272 8.59 -12.81 -0.37
N PRO A 273 9.02 -11.55 -0.17
CA PRO A 273 8.95 -10.90 1.15
C PRO A 273 7.54 -10.79 1.74
N ASP A 274 6.51 -10.69 0.89
CA ASP A 274 5.09 -10.71 1.28
C ASP A 274 4.66 -12.07 1.85
N VAL A 275 5.19 -13.16 1.31
CA VAL A 275 5.01 -14.51 1.85
C VAL A 275 5.70 -14.61 3.21
N VAL A 276 6.92 -14.07 3.35
CA VAL A 276 7.64 -14.04 4.63
C VAL A 276 6.89 -13.20 5.66
N ASP A 277 6.38 -12.03 5.28
CA ASP A 277 5.63 -11.12 6.13
C ASP A 277 4.26 -11.70 6.51
N TYR A 278 3.56 -12.35 5.58
CA TYR A 278 2.34 -13.11 5.84
C TYR A 278 2.59 -14.24 6.86
N PHE A 279 3.62 -15.06 6.66
CA PHE A 279 3.98 -16.10 7.64
C PHE A 279 4.43 -15.51 8.97
N THR A 280 5.13 -14.39 8.98
CA THR A 280 5.56 -13.70 10.21
C THR A 280 4.35 -13.20 11.00
N ARG A 281 3.37 -12.57 10.34
CA ARG A 281 2.10 -12.15 10.96
C ARG A 281 1.31 -13.34 11.49
N LEU A 282 1.20 -14.43 10.72
CA LEU A 282 0.52 -15.64 11.18
C LEU A 282 1.21 -16.25 12.40
N LEU A 283 2.54 -16.33 12.40
CA LEU A 283 3.29 -16.86 13.53
C LEU A 283 3.18 -15.97 14.77
N LYS A 284 3.14 -14.65 14.60
CA LYS A 284 2.90 -13.70 15.71
C LYS A 284 1.49 -13.86 16.27
N THR A 285 0.48 -13.92 15.39
CA THR A 285 -0.91 -14.17 15.78
C THR A 285 -1.06 -15.52 16.50
N TYR A 286 -0.38 -16.56 16.02
CA TYR A 286 -0.35 -17.87 16.67
C TYR A 286 0.27 -17.78 18.07
N LYS A 287 1.42 -17.11 18.23
CA LYS A 287 2.10 -16.94 19.52
C LYS A 287 1.24 -16.14 20.51
N ASP A 288 0.59 -15.08 20.05
CA ASP A 288 -0.29 -14.25 20.88
C ASP A 288 -1.57 -15.01 21.28
N ALA A 289 -2.15 -15.78 20.35
CA ALA A 289 -3.30 -16.64 20.64
C ALA A 289 -2.94 -17.78 21.59
N GLU A 290 -1.75 -18.37 21.45
CA GLU A 290 -1.22 -19.40 22.36
C GLU A 290 -1.00 -18.83 23.77
N ALA A 291 -0.41 -17.64 23.89
CA ALA A 291 -0.24 -16.97 25.18
C ALA A 291 -1.59 -16.66 25.87
N LYS A 292 -2.56 -16.12 25.12
CA LYS A 292 -3.92 -15.86 25.63
C LYS A 292 -4.64 -17.16 26.02
N LEU A 293 -4.43 -18.25 25.27
CA LEU A 293 -5.00 -19.55 25.58
C LEU A 293 -4.40 -20.12 26.88
N GLU A 294 -3.09 -19.98 27.11
CA GLU A 294 -2.44 -20.40 28.36
C GLU A 294 -2.90 -19.57 29.57
N GLU A 295 -3.08 -18.26 29.39
CA GLU A 295 -3.69 -17.40 30.41
C GLU A 295 -5.13 -17.86 30.74
N ALA A 296 -5.95 -18.10 29.72
CA ALA A 296 -7.31 -18.60 29.88
C ALA A 296 -7.36 -19.98 30.54
N LYS A 297 -6.43 -20.90 30.20
CA LYS A 297 -6.30 -22.21 30.86
C LYS A 297 -5.96 -22.05 32.34
N THR A 298 -5.05 -21.14 32.66
CA THR A 298 -4.62 -20.87 34.05
C THR A 298 -5.77 -20.31 34.87
N ALA A 299 -6.46 -19.29 34.34
CA ALA A 299 -7.64 -18.70 34.97
C ALA A 299 -8.76 -19.72 35.17
N LEU A 300 -9.03 -20.54 34.15
CA LEU A 300 -10.03 -21.59 34.24
C LEU A 300 -9.68 -22.65 35.29
N ARG A 301 -8.41 -23.09 35.34
CA ARG A 301 -7.95 -24.06 36.35
C ARG A 301 -8.07 -23.49 37.77
N ALA A 302 -7.77 -22.21 37.97
CA ALA A 302 -7.94 -21.53 39.26
C ALA A 302 -9.41 -21.50 39.69
N ALA A 303 -10.31 -21.07 38.80
CA ALA A 303 -11.75 -21.05 39.05
C ALA A 303 -12.32 -22.46 39.35
N MET A 304 -11.91 -23.47 38.58
CA MET A 304 -12.27 -24.87 38.83
C MET A 304 -11.81 -25.35 40.20
N THR A 305 -10.63 -24.93 40.65
CA THR A 305 -10.07 -25.29 41.97
C THR A 305 -10.82 -24.60 43.10
N GLU A 306 -11.08 -23.29 42.97
CA GLU A 306 -11.83 -22.48 43.96
C GLU A 306 -13.24 -23.03 44.17
N HIS A 307 -13.95 -23.34 43.07
CA HIS A 307 -15.30 -23.89 43.11
C HIS A 307 -15.35 -25.42 43.29
N LYS A 308 -14.21 -26.08 43.50
CA LYS A 308 -14.09 -27.53 43.70
C LYS A 308 -14.70 -28.38 42.55
N VAL A 309 -14.70 -27.86 41.33
CA VAL A 309 -15.19 -28.52 40.12
C VAL A 309 -14.04 -29.31 39.48
N LYS A 310 -14.13 -30.65 39.48
CA LYS A 310 -13.07 -31.52 38.92
C LYS A 310 -13.17 -31.74 37.41
N SER A 311 -14.38 -31.69 36.87
CA SER A 311 -14.66 -31.87 35.45
C SER A 311 -15.98 -31.19 35.11
N PHE A 312 -16.07 -30.58 33.94
CA PHE A 312 -17.34 -30.11 33.38
C PHE A 312 -17.29 -30.13 31.84
N ASP A 313 -18.42 -30.42 31.20
CA ASP A 313 -18.58 -30.64 29.76
C ASP A 313 -19.82 -29.88 29.24
N PHE A 314 -19.62 -29.09 28.19
CA PHE A 314 -20.62 -28.28 27.47
C PHE A 314 -20.66 -28.61 25.96
N GLY A 315 -20.34 -29.86 25.58
CA GLY A 315 -20.48 -30.35 24.20
C GLY A 315 -19.35 -29.92 23.28
N THR A 316 -19.26 -28.62 22.95
CA THR A 316 -18.13 -28.08 22.15
C THR A 316 -16.91 -27.74 23.00
N PHE A 317 -17.02 -27.87 24.33
CA PHE A 317 -15.97 -27.53 25.29
C PHE A 317 -16.03 -28.44 26.51
N SER A 318 -14.90 -28.99 26.94
CA SER A 318 -14.78 -29.77 28.18
C SER A 318 -13.46 -29.46 28.88
N ALA A 319 -13.46 -29.42 30.21
CA ALA A 319 -12.25 -29.24 31.02
C ALA A 319 -12.23 -30.23 32.20
N THR A 320 -11.07 -30.83 32.48
CA THR A 320 -10.88 -31.80 33.58
C THR A 320 -9.53 -31.57 34.28
N ILE A 321 -9.52 -31.56 35.60
CA ILE A 321 -8.29 -31.56 36.41
C ILE A 321 -7.88 -33.02 36.65
N GLY A 322 -6.82 -33.46 35.98
CA GLY A 322 -6.22 -34.78 36.19
C GLY A 322 -5.55 -34.93 37.57
N ALA A 323 -5.44 -36.16 38.04
CA ALA A 323 -4.73 -36.48 39.29
C ALA A 323 -3.21 -36.32 39.12
N ASP A 324 -2.51 -36.04 40.21
CA ASP A 324 -1.05 -35.99 40.24
C ASP A 324 -0.46 -37.32 39.79
N SER A 325 0.58 -37.27 38.94
CA SER A 325 1.26 -38.46 38.42
C SER A 325 2.76 -38.25 38.33
N VAL A 326 3.52 -39.34 38.42
CA VAL A 326 4.98 -39.35 38.31
C VAL A 326 5.35 -39.88 36.92
N SER A 327 6.05 -39.07 36.12
CA SER A 327 6.59 -39.51 34.82
C SER A 327 8.05 -39.93 34.94
N THR A 328 8.41 -41.08 34.38
CA THR A 328 9.81 -41.48 34.19
C THR A 328 10.23 -41.22 32.75
N SER A 329 11.29 -40.44 32.53
CA SER A 329 11.87 -40.19 31.21
C SER A 329 13.24 -40.85 31.08
N PHE A 330 13.48 -41.54 29.95
CA PHE A 330 14.76 -42.15 29.65
C PHE A 330 15.71 -41.15 28.99
N ASP A 331 16.86 -40.87 29.61
CA ASP A 331 17.88 -39.98 29.04
C ASP A 331 18.66 -40.67 27.92
N THR A 332 18.05 -40.60 26.74
CA THR A 332 18.58 -41.20 25.52
C THR A 332 19.92 -40.57 25.10
N LYS A 333 20.16 -39.30 25.44
CA LYS A 333 21.40 -38.60 25.05
C LYS A 333 22.58 -39.11 25.86
N THR A 334 22.43 -39.16 27.18
CA THR A 334 23.46 -39.66 28.09
C THR A 334 23.72 -41.14 27.84
N PHE A 335 22.67 -41.95 27.66
CA PHE A 335 22.81 -43.37 27.33
C PHE A 335 23.57 -43.61 26.00
N LYS A 336 23.30 -42.79 24.97
CA LYS A 336 24.01 -42.88 23.69
C LYS A 336 25.50 -42.53 23.82
N LYS A 337 25.85 -41.59 24.71
CA LYS A 337 27.22 -41.17 24.98
C LYS A 337 28.00 -42.25 25.74
N ASP A 338 27.40 -42.79 26.79
CA ASP A 338 28.08 -43.71 27.71
C ASP A 338 28.07 -45.16 27.21
N HIS A 339 27.07 -45.53 26.41
CA HIS A 339 26.88 -46.88 25.88
C HIS A 339 26.58 -46.91 24.37
N PRO A 340 27.52 -46.44 23.52
CA PRO A 340 27.28 -46.28 22.08
C PRO A 340 26.97 -47.60 21.34
N GLU A 341 27.62 -48.70 21.73
CA GLU A 341 27.42 -50.03 21.14
C GLU A 341 26.04 -50.61 21.48
N LEU A 342 25.57 -50.42 22.72
CA LEU A 342 24.22 -50.81 23.14
C LEU A 342 23.16 -49.94 22.46
N TYR A 343 23.38 -48.63 22.36
CA TYR A 343 22.45 -47.74 21.65
C TYR A 343 22.27 -48.17 20.18
N LYS A 344 23.36 -48.49 19.47
CA LYS A 344 23.29 -49.00 18.10
C LYS A 344 22.52 -50.31 17.97
N LYS A 345 22.67 -51.23 18.92
CA LYS A 345 21.98 -52.52 18.93
C LYS A 345 20.45 -52.39 18.97
N TYR A 346 19.93 -51.36 19.62
CA TYR A 346 18.48 -51.16 19.83
C TYR A 346 17.88 -50.01 19.03
N ALA A 347 18.71 -49.20 18.35
CA ALA A 347 18.24 -48.14 17.48
C ALA A 347 17.73 -48.69 16.13
N SER A 348 16.53 -48.27 15.71
CA SER A 348 16.02 -48.50 14.37
C SER A 348 15.95 -47.19 13.60
N SER A 349 16.34 -47.19 12.32
CA SER A 349 16.20 -46.03 11.43
C SER A 349 15.18 -46.33 10.33
N LYS A 350 14.32 -45.35 10.05
CA LYS A 350 13.43 -45.33 8.88
C LYS A 350 13.73 -44.06 8.10
N ALA A 351 13.69 -44.14 6.77
CA ALA A 351 13.79 -42.96 5.93
C ALA A 351 12.58 -42.05 6.21
N LYS A 352 12.84 -40.79 6.57
CA LYS A 352 11.83 -39.74 6.73
C LYS A 352 12.13 -38.62 5.74
N LYS A 353 11.07 -38.02 5.21
CA LYS A 353 11.16 -36.78 4.42
C LYS A 353 11.82 -35.70 5.29
N GLY A 354 12.70 -34.89 4.70
CA GLY A 354 13.43 -33.85 5.43
C GLY A 354 12.49 -32.94 6.22
N SER A 355 12.91 -32.54 7.43
CA SER A 355 12.13 -31.65 8.27
C SER A 355 12.11 -30.24 7.67
N PHE A 356 10.92 -29.69 7.45
CA PHE A 356 10.72 -28.29 7.14
C PHE A 356 10.43 -27.54 8.43
N THR A 357 11.11 -26.43 8.68
CA THR A 357 11.02 -25.69 9.95
C THR A 357 10.99 -24.20 9.68
N ILE A 358 9.95 -23.52 10.18
CA ILE A 358 9.80 -22.06 10.14
C ILE A 358 9.82 -21.56 11.58
N LYS A 359 10.57 -20.49 11.88
CA LYS A 359 10.66 -19.91 13.23
C LYS A 359 10.67 -18.38 13.14
N LEU A 360 9.99 -17.73 14.09
CA LEU A 360 10.25 -16.34 14.43
C LEU A 360 11.67 -16.23 15.00
N LYS A 361 12.45 -15.28 14.52
CA LYS A 361 13.71 -14.87 15.15
C LYS A 361 13.43 -13.58 15.90
N ASP A 362 13.78 -13.54 17.17
CA ASP A 362 13.78 -12.30 17.93
C ASP A 362 14.97 -11.47 17.43
N ASN A 363 14.69 -10.29 16.88
CA ASN A 363 15.71 -9.31 16.52
C ASN A 363 15.73 -8.25 17.63
N ASP A 364 16.75 -8.35 18.49
CA ASP A 364 17.34 -7.26 19.31
C ASP A 364 17.40 -5.93 18.54
#